data_AF-A0A830H439-F1
#
_entry.id   AF-A0A830H439-F1
#
_cell.length_a   1.000
_cell.length_b   1.000
_cell.length_c   1.000
_cell.angle_alpha   90.00
_cell.angle_beta   90.00
_cell.angle_gamma   90.00
#
_symmetry.space_group_name_H-M   'P 1'
#
loop_
_entity.id
_entity.type
_entity.pdbx_description
1 polymer ?
#
loop_
_entity_poly.entity_id
_entity_poly.type
_entity_poly.pdbx_seq_one_letter_code
_entity_poly.pdbx_strand_id
1 'polypeptide(L)'
;MRNGYLLPPTQDKMRELAERLRAEPQTAEHAQGEFAVGVHWETQVKRPRNGREPHHVCQVFASALPLQYGGAGRRAQDWEPLGRMVQHAAMESTLLVAALLASRRKVRVTVYLTALGCGAFGNPTDWFLAALHASMKKLAAHPLDVRLLHYGSLPAAGSRWTEMETTLRAQQESTKRVRASY
;
A
#
# COMPACT_ATOMS: atom_id res chain seq x y z
N MET A 1 -13.17 1.03 -18.27
CA MET A 1 -11.96 0.20 -18.04
C MET A 1 -11.78 -0.74 -19.23
N ARG A 2 -10.55 -1.18 -19.52
CA ARG A 2 -10.24 -2.19 -20.55
C ARG A 2 -9.30 -3.24 -19.96
N ASN A 3 -9.69 -4.51 -19.96
CA ASN A 3 -8.93 -5.63 -19.36
C ASN A 3 -8.54 -5.40 -17.89
N GLY A 4 -9.41 -4.77 -17.10
CA GLY A 4 -9.13 -4.43 -15.69
C GLY A 4 -8.28 -3.17 -15.47
N TYR A 5 -7.88 -2.48 -16.54
CA TYR A 5 -7.09 -1.26 -16.46
C TYR A 5 -7.94 0.00 -16.64
N LEU A 6 -7.65 1.03 -15.83
CA LEU A 6 -8.16 2.39 -16.04
C LEU A 6 -7.39 3.03 -17.20
N LEU A 7 -7.95 2.91 -18.40
CA LEU A 7 -7.42 3.48 -19.64
C LEU A 7 -8.44 4.47 -20.21
N PRO A 8 -8.43 5.74 -19.76
CA PRO A 8 -9.35 6.74 -20.29
C PRO A 8 -9.05 7.01 -21.77
N PRO A 9 -10.08 7.20 -22.61
CA PRO A 9 -9.91 7.40 -24.04
C PRO A 9 -9.24 8.75 -24.38
N THR A 10 -9.41 9.75 -23.50
CA THR A 10 -8.80 11.08 -23.63
C THR A 10 -8.15 11.51 -22.32
N GLN A 11 -7.12 12.37 -22.40
CA GLN A 11 -6.42 12.89 -21.22
C GLN A 11 -7.27 13.90 -20.43
N ASP A 12 -8.19 14.60 -21.10
CA ASP A 12 -9.03 15.63 -20.49
C ASP A 12 -9.85 15.10 -19.30
N LYS A 13 -10.29 13.84 -19.36
CA LYS A 13 -11.04 13.22 -18.27
C LYS A 13 -10.24 13.06 -16.99
N MET A 14 -8.93 12.84 -17.10
CA MET A 14 -8.06 12.79 -15.91
C MET A 14 -7.80 14.19 -15.35
N ARG A 15 -7.66 15.20 -16.23
CA ARG A 15 -7.57 16.60 -15.79
C ARG A 15 -8.84 17.03 -15.04
N GLU A 16 -10.02 16.80 -15.62
CA GLU A 16 -11.32 17.11 -15.00
C GLU A 16 -11.47 16.42 -13.63
N LEU A 17 -11.11 15.12 -13.56
CA LEU A 17 -11.14 14.38 -12.31
C LEU A 17 -10.16 14.97 -11.28
N ALA A 18 -8.94 15.30 -11.69
CA ALA A 18 -7.93 15.89 -10.81
C ALA A 18 -8.37 17.26 -10.27
N GLU A 19 -8.96 18.10 -11.12
CA GLU A 19 -9.52 19.40 -10.72
C GLU A 19 -10.64 19.22 -9.70
N ARG A 20 -11.57 18.29 -9.95
CA ARG A 20 -12.67 18.02 -9.03
C ARG A 20 -12.19 17.47 -7.69
N LEU A 21 -11.28 16.50 -7.69
CA LEU A 21 -10.71 15.94 -6.45
C LEU A 21 -9.96 16.98 -5.61
N ARG A 22 -9.37 18.00 -6.24
CA ARG A 22 -8.72 19.12 -5.54
C ARG A 22 -9.74 20.14 -5.01
N ALA A 23 -10.75 20.45 -5.81
CA ALA A 23 -11.76 21.46 -5.46
C ALA A 23 -12.74 20.97 -4.40
N GLU A 24 -12.97 19.65 -4.31
CA GLU A 24 -13.94 19.03 -3.41
C GLU A 24 -13.29 18.02 -2.44
N PRO A 25 -12.58 18.48 -1.38
CA PRO A 25 -11.88 17.58 -0.46
C PRO A 25 -12.78 16.56 0.24
N GLN A 26 -14.01 16.96 0.58
CA GLN A 26 -15.00 16.05 1.20
C GLN A 26 -15.42 14.94 0.24
N THR A 27 -15.61 15.27 -1.04
CA THR A 27 -15.87 14.26 -2.09
C THR A 27 -14.69 13.32 -2.23
N ALA A 28 -13.46 13.84 -2.18
CA ALA A 28 -12.25 13.04 -2.28
C ALA A 28 -12.09 12.09 -1.08
N GLU A 29 -12.33 12.57 0.14
CA GLU A 29 -12.30 11.75 1.36
C GLU A 29 -13.38 10.67 1.34
N HIS A 30 -14.61 11.03 0.96
CA HIS A 30 -15.69 10.06 0.79
C HIS A 30 -15.34 9.00 -0.25
N ALA A 31 -14.86 9.41 -1.43
CA ALA A 31 -14.42 8.48 -2.46
C ALA A 31 -13.29 7.56 -1.98
N GLN A 32 -12.36 8.06 -1.18
CA GLN A 32 -11.30 7.24 -0.57
C GLN A 32 -11.88 6.15 0.36
N GLY A 33 -12.95 6.46 1.11
CA GLY A 33 -13.65 5.53 2.00
C GLY A 33 -14.41 4.41 1.27
N GLU A 34 -14.80 4.63 0.02
CA GLU A 34 -15.51 3.64 -0.80
C GLU A 34 -14.57 2.60 -1.46
N PHE A 35 -13.24 2.78 -1.35
CA PHE A 35 -12.31 1.80 -1.88
C PHE A 35 -12.35 0.49 -1.09
N ALA A 36 -12.56 -0.60 -1.81
CA ALA A 36 -12.48 -1.95 -1.28
C ALA A 36 -11.22 -2.68 -1.77
N VAL A 37 -10.72 -3.60 -0.94
CA VAL A 37 -9.66 -4.55 -1.29
C VAL A 37 -10.19 -5.98 -1.20
N GLY A 38 -9.65 -6.88 -2.01
CA GLY A 38 -9.92 -8.31 -1.88
C GLY A 38 -9.09 -8.89 -0.76
N VAL A 39 -9.68 -9.67 0.15
CA VAL A 39 -8.95 -10.31 1.26
C VAL A 39 -9.14 -11.81 1.18
N HIS A 40 -8.03 -12.53 1.02
CA HIS A 40 -8.00 -13.98 1.14
C HIS A 40 -7.37 -14.34 2.49
N TRP A 41 -8.14 -15.05 3.31
CA TRP A 41 -7.72 -15.52 4.64
C TRP A 41 -7.11 -16.92 4.52
N GLU A 42 -6.16 -17.25 5.41
CA GLU A 42 -5.57 -18.60 5.51
C GLU A 42 -5.18 -19.22 4.15
N THR A 43 -4.55 -18.43 3.28
CA THR A 43 -4.11 -18.90 1.97
C THR A 43 -2.79 -19.63 2.11
N GLN A 44 -2.77 -20.91 1.73
CA GLN A 44 -1.55 -21.70 1.69
C GLN A 44 -0.60 -21.14 0.63
N VAL A 45 0.64 -20.80 1.01
CA VAL A 45 1.68 -20.47 0.03
C VAL A 45 2.29 -21.72 -0.58
N LYS A 46 3.12 -21.55 -1.60
CA LYS A 46 3.83 -22.66 -2.26
C LYS A 46 4.54 -23.53 -1.22
N ARG A 47 4.25 -24.85 -1.25
CA ARG A 47 4.87 -25.81 -0.33
C ARG A 47 6.39 -25.72 -0.44
N PRO A 48 7.10 -25.57 0.68
CA PRO A 48 8.54 -25.50 0.65
C PRO A 48 9.12 -26.85 0.23
N ARG A 49 10.16 -26.82 -0.63
CA ARG A 49 10.78 -28.05 -1.19
C ARG A 49 11.47 -28.94 -0.15
N ASN A 50 11.66 -28.43 1.06
CA ASN A 50 12.36 -29.10 2.16
C ASN A 50 11.44 -29.93 3.06
N GLY A 51 10.20 -30.21 2.64
CA GLY A 51 9.26 -31.06 3.40
C GLY A 51 8.66 -30.41 4.65
N ARG A 52 8.90 -29.12 4.89
CA ARG A 52 8.24 -28.39 5.98
C ARG A 52 6.74 -28.22 5.71
N GLU A 53 5.99 -28.11 6.79
CA GLU A 53 4.55 -27.85 6.73
C GLU A 53 4.22 -26.61 5.87
N PRO A 54 3.11 -26.62 5.13
CA PRO A 54 2.70 -25.49 4.33
C PRO A 54 2.42 -24.26 5.19
N HIS A 55 3.04 -23.14 4.85
CA HIS A 55 2.80 -21.87 5.51
C HIS A 55 1.52 -21.23 4.97
N HIS A 56 0.71 -20.65 5.86
CA HIS A 56 -0.53 -19.96 5.50
C HIS A 56 -0.39 -18.46 5.76
N VAL A 57 -0.93 -17.65 4.86
CA VAL A 57 -0.88 -16.19 4.95
C VAL A 57 -2.27 -15.59 4.71
N CYS A 58 -2.48 -14.40 5.24
CA CYS A 58 -3.54 -13.53 4.73
C CYS A 58 -2.97 -12.72 3.57
N GLN A 59 -3.67 -12.71 2.43
CA GLN A 59 -3.30 -11.92 1.25
C GLN A 59 -4.34 -10.82 1.05
N VAL A 60 -3.85 -9.59 0.91
CA VAL A 60 -4.67 -8.43 0.55
C VAL A 60 -4.35 -8.06 -0.89
N PHE A 61 -5.35 -8.18 -1.75
CA PHE A 61 -5.29 -7.80 -3.16
C PHE A 61 -5.83 -6.37 -3.30
N ALA A 62 -4.92 -5.44 -3.60
CA ALA A 62 -5.24 -4.04 -3.81
C ALA A 62 -4.87 -3.60 -5.23
N SER A 63 -5.49 -2.52 -5.70
CA SER A 63 -5.26 -1.96 -7.03
C SER A 63 -4.22 -0.85 -7.01
N ALA A 64 -3.63 -0.58 -8.18
CA ALA A 64 -2.84 0.61 -8.46
C ALA A 64 -3.10 1.09 -9.89
N LEU A 65 -2.82 2.36 -10.17
CA LEU A 65 -3.14 2.94 -11.48
C LEU A 65 -2.11 2.53 -12.55
N PRO A 66 -2.52 2.18 -13.77
CA PRO A 66 -1.60 1.73 -14.83
C PRO A 66 -0.96 2.92 -15.58
N LEU A 67 -0.19 3.75 -14.86
CA LEU A 67 0.42 4.98 -15.37
C LEU A 67 1.43 4.78 -16.50
N GLN A 68 1.88 3.56 -16.81
CA GLN A 68 2.74 3.25 -17.96
C GLN A 68 1.98 2.66 -19.17
N TYR A 69 0.70 2.27 -19.03
CA TYR A 69 -0.01 1.52 -20.10
C TYR A 69 -0.84 2.37 -21.07
N GLY A 70 -1.09 3.65 -20.78
CA GLY A 70 -1.65 4.64 -21.71
C GLY A 70 -0.58 5.26 -22.62
N GLY A 71 -0.96 5.75 -23.80
CA GLY A 71 -0.04 6.32 -24.77
C GLY A 71 0.71 7.58 -24.31
N ALA A 72 1.53 8.13 -25.22
CA ALA A 72 2.24 9.39 -25.04
C ALA A 72 1.29 10.55 -24.68
N GLY A 73 1.78 11.53 -23.90
CA GLY A 73 1.03 12.75 -23.55
C GLY A 73 0.36 12.75 -22.16
N ARG A 74 0.64 11.77 -21.30
CA ARG A 74 0.17 11.78 -19.90
C ARG A 74 0.95 12.78 -19.05
N ARG A 75 0.23 13.60 -18.30
CA ARG A 75 0.81 14.52 -17.32
C ARG A 75 0.63 13.94 -15.92
N ALA A 76 1.73 13.76 -15.19
CA ALA A 76 1.70 13.16 -13.85
C ALA A 76 0.73 13.89 -12.91
N GLN A 77 0.63 15.22 -13.03
CA GLN A 77 -0.28 16.07 -12.25
C GLN A 77 -1.78 15.74 -12.45
N ASP A 78 -2.18 15.21 -13.61
CA ASP A 78 -3.59 14.87 -13.88
C ASP A 78 -3.94 13.51 -13.25
N TRP A 79 -2.93 12.69 -12.95
CA TRP A 79 -3.10 11.37 -12.35
C TRP A 79 -2.84 11.35 -10.85
N GLU A 80 -2.06 12.31 -10.35
CA GLU A 80 -1.61 12.35 -8.96
C GLU A 80 -2.75 12.29 -7.93
N PRO A 81 -3.85 13.08 -8.02
CA PRO A 81 -4.89 13.03 -6.99
C PRO A 81 -5.51 11.64 -6.85
N LEU A 82 -5.89 11.01 -7.96
CA LEU A 82 -6.44 9.65 -7.94
C LEU A 82 -5.37 8.62 -7.54
N GLY A 83 -4.14 8.76 -8.05
CA GLY A 83 -3.06 7.82 -7.78
C GLY A 83 -2.67 7.78 -6.31
N ARG A 84 -2.56 8.94 -5.67
CA ARG A 84 -2.33 9.03 -4.21
C ARG A 84 -3.51 8.45 -3.44
N MET A 85 -4.75 8.79 -3.81
CA MET A 85 -5.95 8.26 -3.15
C MET A 85 -5.99 6.72 -3.19
N VAL A 86 -5.76 6.12 -4.36
CA VAL A 86 -5.71 4.65 -4.53
C VAL A 86 -4.61 4.03 -3.66
N GLN A 87 -3.41 4.63 -3.63
CA GLN A 87 -2.31 4.12 -2.80
C GLN A 87 -2.59 4.25 -1.30
N HIS A 88 -3.19 5.36 -0.87
CA HIS A 88 -3.63 5.56 0.50
C HIS A 88 -4.66 4.53 0.92
N ALA A 89 -5.73 4.37 0.14
CA ALA A 89 -6.76 3.38 0.41
C ALA A 89 -6.20 1.95 0.45
N ALA A 90 -5.30 1.60 -0.47
CA ALA A 90 -4.64 0.30 -0.52
C ALA A 90 -3.80 0.04 0.73
N MET A 91 -2.94 0.98 1.14
CA MET A 91 -2.08 0.84 2.31
C MET A 91 -2.88 0.84 3.61
N GLU A 92 -3.83 1.75 3.74
CA GLU A 92 -4.70 1.81 4.91
C GLU A 92 -5.50 0.51 5.09
N SER A 93 -6.19 0.06 4.03
CA SER A 93 -6.97 -1.19 4.07
C SER A 93 -6.10 -2.41 4.39
N THR A 94 -4.89 -2.48 3.81
CA THR A 94 -3.96 -3.59 4.09
C THR A 94 -3.54 -3.62 5.55
N LEU A 95 -3.22 -2.47 6.13
CA LEU A 95 -2.82 -2.40 7.54
C LEU A 95 -4.02 -2.57 8.49
N LEU A 96 -5.23 -2.14 8.12
CA LEU A 96 -6.46 -2.42 8.87
C LEU A 96 -6.76 -3.91 8.93
N VAL A 97 -6.62 -4.63 7.80
CA VAL A 97 -6.73 -6.09 7.76
C VAL A 97 -5.72 -6.75 8.70
N ALA A 98 -4.47 -6.28 8.69
CA ALA A 98 -3.45 -6.78 9.60
C ALA A 98 -3.77 -6.47 11.07
N ALA A 99 -4.27 -5.27 11.38
CA ALA A 99 -4.69 -4.89 12.71
C ALA A 99 -5.85 -5.76 13.22
N LEU A 100 -6.80 -6.08 12.35
CA LEU A 100 -7.90 -7.01 12.64
C LEU A 100 -7.38 -8.41 12.96
N LEU A 101 -6.43 -8.93 12.17
CA LEU A 101 -5.77 -10.21 12.45
C LEU A 101 -5.06 -10.20 13.79
N ALA A 102 -4.31 -9.14 14.06
CA ALA A 102 -3.54 -9.00 15.28
C ALA A 102 -4.45 -8.97 16.51
N SER A 103 -5.57 -8.26 16.42
CA SER A 103 -6.61 -8.23 17.46
C SER A 103 -7.26 -9.60 17.67
N ARG A 104 -7.70 -10.27 16.59
CA ARG A 104 -8.39 -11.57 16.66
C ARG A 104 -7.50 -12.66 17.24
N ARG A 105 -6.22 -12.67 16.86
CA ARG A 105 -5.24 -13.68 17.29
C ARG A 105 -4.55 -13.32 18.61
N LYS A 106 -4.72 -12.08 19.08
CA LYS A 106 -4.00 -11.52 20.24
C LYS A 106 -2.47 -11.64 20.12
N VAL A 107 -1.96 -11.53 18.89
CA VAL A 107 -0.51 -11.59 18.61
C VAL A 107 -0.09 -10.42 17.74
N ARG A 108 1.21 -10.16 17.73
CA ARG A 108 1.82 -9.26 16.75
C ARG A 108 1.73 -9.86 15.35
N VAL A 109 1.35 -9.05 14.36
CA VAL A 109 1.26 -9.48 12.97
C VAL A 109 2.34 -8.80 12.15
N THR A 110 3.10 -9.59 11.41
CA THR A 110 4.07 -9.07 10.44
C THR A 110 3.38 -8.85 9.09
N VAL A 111 3.50 -7.65 8.53
CA VAL A 111 2.96 -7.28 7.21
C VAL A 111 4.12 -7.14 6.24
N TYR A 112 4.07 -7.88 5.14
CA TYR A 112 5.08 -7.81 4.09
C TYR A 112 4.52 -7.03 2.91
N LEU A 113 5.17 -5.92 2.55
CA LEU A 113 4.70 -5.00 1.52
C LEU A 113 5.72 -4.91 0.38
N THR A 114 5.24 -5.05 -0.84
CA THR A 114 5.97 -4.66 -2.04
C THR A 114 5.58 -3.22 -2.43
N ALA A 115 6.37 -2.59 -3.30
CA ALA A 115 6.09 -1.26 -3.83
C ALA A 115 4.89 -1.30 -4.81
N LEU A 116 3.67 -1.43 -4.29
CA LEU A 116 2.44 -1.61 -5.07
C LEU A 116 2.35 -0.53 -6.16
N GLY A 117 2.17 -0.94 -7.41
CA GLY A 117 2.06 -0.04 -8.57
C GLY A 117 3.36 0.66 -9.00
N CYS A 118 4.46 0.57 -8.26
CA CYS A 118 5.69 1.34 -8.55
C CYS A 118 6.61 0.65 -9.59
N GLY A 119 6.30 -0.59 -9.96
CA GLY A 119 7.00 -1.33 -11.02
C GLY A 119 6.39 -1.07 -12.40
N ALA A 120 5.88 -2.12 -13.05
CA ALA A 120 5.35 -2.06 -14.42
C ALA A 120 4.19 -1.06 -14.63
N PHE A 121 3.51 -0.63 -13.58
CA PHE A 121 2.48 0.40 -13.67
C PHE A 121 3.04 1.83 -13.60
N GLY A 122 4.26 2.01 -13.09
CA GLY A 122 4.96 3.30 -13.07
C GLY A 122 4.38 4.36 -12.14
N ASN A 123 3.74 3.97 -11.04
CA ASN A 123 3.36 4.92 -10.00
C ASN A 123 4.64 5.44 -9.33
N PRO A 124 4.75 6.76 -9.04
CA PRO A 124 5.87 7.28 -8.27
C PRO A 124 5.97 6.60 -6.90
N THR A 125 7.17 6.12 -6.56
CA THR A 125 7.47 5.49 -5.26
C THR A 125 7.08 6.38 -4.08
N ASP A 126 7.20 7.69 -4.25
CA ASP A 126 6.84 8.68 -3.24
C ASP A 126 5.35 8.66 -2.85
N TRP A 127 4.46 8.28 -3.77
CA TRP A 127 3.04 8.14 -3.46
C TRP A 127 2.80 6.94 -2.53
N PHE A 128 3.46 5.81 -2.82
CA PHE A 128 3.42 4.62 -1.99
C PHE A 128 4.00 4.88 -0.59
N LEU A 129 5.18 5.51 -0.52
CA LEU A 129 5.84 5.79 0.77
C LEU A 129 5.03 6.80 1.61
N ALA A 130 4.43 7.82 1.00
CA ALA A 130 3.56 8.75 1.71
C ALA A 130 2.30 8.05 2.27
N ALA A 131 1.66 7.19 1.46
CA ALA A 131 0.52 6.38 1.88
C ALA A 131 0.89 5.47 3.06
N LEU A 132 2.01 4.75 2.95
CA LEU A 132 2.49 3.88 4.01
C LEU A 132 2.75 4.65 5.31
N HIS A 133 3.44 5.79 5.22
CA HIS A 133 3.73 6.62 6.40
C HIS A 133 2.46 7.10 7.10
N ALA A 134 1.48 7.61 6.34
CA ALA A 134 0.22 8.07 6.88
C ALA A 134 -0.58 6.94 7.55
N SER A 135 -0.68 5.78 6.89
CA SER A 135 -1.40 4.62 7.43
C SER A 135 -0.71 4.04 8.67
N MET A 136 0.62 4.03 8.72
CA MET A 136 1.39 3.63 9.91
C MET A 136 1.14 4.57 11.08
N LYS A 137 1.11 5.88 10.85
CA LYS A 137 0.77 6.86 11.90
C LYS A 137 -0.64 6.62 12.44
N LYS A 138 -1.62 6.38 11.56
CA LYS A 138 -3.02 6.12 11.93
C LYS A 138 -3.17 4.84 12.76
N LEU A 139 -2.36 3.82 12.48
CA LEU A 139 -2.44 2.49 13.08
C LEU A 139 -1.33 2.19 14.09
N ALA A 140 -0.63 3.23 14.59
CA ALA A 140 0.55 3.08 15.45
C ALA A 140 0.29 2.33 16.76
N ALA A 141 -0.96 2.37 17.26
CA ALA A 141 -1.35 1.66 18.48
C ALA A 141 -1.51 0.14 18.27
N HIS A 142 -1.62 -0.33 17.03
CA HIS A 142 -1.80 -1.74 16.72
C HIS A 142 -0.47 -2.52 16.73
N PRO A 143 -0.50 -3.80 17.14
CA PRO A 143 0.71 -4.61 17.23
C PRO A 143 1.15 -5.12 15.85
N LEU A 144 1.68 -4.24 15.00
CA LEU A 144 2.09 -4.55 13.63
C LEU A 144 3.61 -4.40 13.44
N ASP A 145 4.22 -5.35 12.75
CA ASP A 145 5.60 -5.26 12.25
C ASP A 145 5.56 -5.21 10.71
N VAL A 146 5.73 -4.03 10.13
CA VAL A 146 5.76 -3.84 8.68
C VAL A 146 7.16 -4.02 8.13
N ARG A 147 7.28 -4.84 7.07
CA ARG A 147 8.51 -5.14 6.33
C ARG A 147 8.32 -4.78 4.88
N LEU A 148 9.20 -3.92 4.37
CA LEU A 148 9.29 -3.60 2.96
C LEU A 148 10.11 -4.70 2.24
N LEU A 149 9.61 -5.12 1.08
CA LEU A 149 10.22 -6.14 0.24
C LEU A 149 10.59 -5.54 -1.12
N HIS A 150 11.75 -5.94 -1.63
CA HIS A 150 12.23 -5.61 -2.97
C HIS A 150 12.58 -6.90 -3.72
N TYR A 151 12.66 -6.80 -5.05
CA TYR A 151 13.02 -7.91 -5.94
C TYR A 151 14.18 -7.51 -6.83
N GLY A 152 15.15 -8.42 -7.00
CA GLY A 152 16.35 -8.18 -7.80
C GLY A 152 17.38 -7.39 -7.01
N SER A 153 17.56 -6.11 -7.35
CA SER A 153 18.57 -5.24 -6.74
C SER A 153 18.10 -4.68 -5.39
N LEU A 154 19.07 -4.42 -4.51
CA LEU A 154 18.82 -3.66 -3.29
C LEU A 154 18.50 -2.20 -3.63
N PRO A 155 17.56 -1.57 -2.91
CA PRO A 155 17.38 -0.13 -2.96
C PRO A 155 18.69 0.60 -2.65
N ALA A 156 18.94 1.72 -3.33
CA ALA A 156 20.13 2.52 -3.06
C ALA A 156 20.16 2.99 -1.60
N ALA A 157 21.33 2.96 -0.97
CA ALA A 157 21.52 3.48 0.37
C ALA A 157 21.20 4.98 0.43
N GLY A 158 20.47 5.42 1.46
CA GLY A 158 20.02 6.81 1.58
C GLY A 158 18.85 7.17 0.66
N SER A 159 18.29 6.20 -0.07
CA SER A 159 17.01 6.43 -0.76
C SER A 159 15.87 6.56 0.26
N ARG A 160 14.81 7.27 -0.13
CA ARG A 160 13.55 7.37 0.65
C ARG A 160 12.99 6.01 1.07
N TRP A 161 13.24 4.97 0.28
CA TRP A 161 12.89 3.60 0.63
C TRP A 161 13.66 3.11 1.87
N THR A 162 14.99 3.21 1.84
CA THR A 162 15.83 2.78 2.97
C THR A 162 15.61 3.64 4.22
N GLU A 163 15.32 4.93 4.06
CA GLU A 163 14.91 5.81 5.17
C GLU A 163 13.59 5.35 5.80
N MET A 164 12.61 4.97 4.97
CA MET A 164 11.35 4.41 5.44
C MET A 164 11.57 3.09 6.20
N GLU A 165 12.42 2.19 5.70
CA GLU A 165 12.74 0.94 6.40
C GLU A 165 13.33 1.19 7.79
N THR A 166 14.25 2.16 7.91
CA THR A 166 14.82 2.57 9.20
C THR A 166 13.74 3.13 10.13
N THR A 167 12.87 4.00 9.60
CA THR A 167 11.76 4.60 10.36
C THR A 167 10.81 3.53 10.89
N LEU A 168 10.44 2.55 10.06
CA LEU A 168 9.57 1.45 10.45
C LEU A 168 10.19 0.60 11.57
N ARG A 169 11.50 0.28 11.48
CA ARG A 169 12.21 -0.47 12.52
C ARG A 169 12.19 0.26 13.85
N ALA A 170 12.54 1.56 13.85
CA ALA A 170 12.56 2.38 15.06
C ALA A 170 11.18 2.48 15.72
N GLN A 171 10.11 2.70 14.93
CA GLN A 171 8.73 2.73 15.43
C GLN A 171 8.33 1.39 16.07
N GLN A 172 8.65 0.26 15.43
CA GLN A 172 8.30 -1.07 15.91
C GLN A 172 9.02 -1.44 17.21
N GLU A 173 10.29 -1.06 17.36
CA GLU A 173 11.06 -1.27 18.60
C GLU A 173 10.49 -0.45 19.76
N SER A 174 10.13 0.81 19.52
CA SER A 174 9.49 1.66 20.52
C SER A 174 8.18 1.05 21.06
N THR A 175 7.29 0.62 20.15
CA THR A 175 6.00 0.02 20.53
C THR A 175 6.15 -1.31 21.26
N LYS A 176 7.21 -2.08 20.99
CA LYS A 176 7.52 -3.33 21.71
C LYS A 176 7.93 -3.06 23.17
N ARG A 177 8.75 -2.03 23.41
CA ARG A 177 9.22 -1.67 24.75
C ARG A 177 8.07 -1.20 25.66
N VAL A 178 7.17 -0.37 25.14
CA VAL A 178 6.01 0.15 25.90
C VAL A 178 5.10 -0.97 26.40
N ARG A 179 4.90 -2.04 25.61
CA ARG A 179 4.00 -3.14 25.98
C ARG A 179 4.64 -4.20 26.89
N ALA A 180 5.97 -4.22 27.04
CA ALA A 180 6.64 -5.14 27.96
C ALA A 180 6.71 -4.62 29.40
N SER A 181 6.22 -3.40 29.65
CA SER A 181 6.26 -2.72 30.95
C SER A 181 4.94 -2.78 31.74
N TYR A 182 3.99 -3.61 31.31
CA TYR A 182 2.71 -3.91 31.96
C TYR A 182 2.55 -5.42 32.10
#